data_AF-A0A2J0LJT4-F1
#
_entry.id   AF-A0A2J0LJT4-F1
#
_cell.length_a   1.000
_cell.length_b   1.000
_cell.length_c   1.000
_cell.angle_alpha   90.00
_cell.angle_beta   90.00
_cell.angle_gamma   90.00
#
_symmetry.space_group_name_H-M   'P 1'
#
loop_
_entity.id
_entity.type
_entity.pdbx_description
1 polymer ?
#
loop_
_entity_poly.entity_id
_entity_poly.type
_entity_poly.pdbx_seq_one_letter_code
_entity_poly.pdbx_strand_id
1 'polypeptide(L)' 'AEKVKGKPSMILGHTVKGKGVSFFENKNKYHGVAPNKEELERALKELELQ' A
#
# COMPACT_ATOMS: atom_id res chain seq x y z
N ALA A 1 -7.61 18.08 18.97
CA ALA A 1 -7.76 16.94 19.89
C ALA A 1 -7.03 17.28 21.17
N GLU A 2 -7.73 17.33 22.31
CA GLU A 2 -7.04 17.39 23.59
C GLU A 2 -6.08 16.19 23.69
N LYS A 3 -4.85 16.43 24.16
CA LYS A 3 -3.89 15.34 24.39
C LYS A 3 -4.39 14.50 25.55
N VAL A 4 -5.23 13.50 25.26
CA VAL A 4 -5.70 12.53 26.25
C VAL A 4 -4.50 11.71 26.69
N LYS A 5 -3.99 11.98 27.90
CA LYS A 5 -2.88 11.24 28.51
C LYS A 5 -3.42 10.08 29.35
N GLY A 6 -2.70 8.97 29.39
CA GLY A 6 -3.02 7.82 30.24
C GLY A 6 -4.15 6.90 29.73
N LYS A 7 -4.59 7.05 28.48
CA LYS A 7 -5.54 6.14 27.82
C LYS A 7 -4.92 5.52 26.57
N PRO A 8 -5.38 4.33 26.13
CA PRO A 8 -4.97 3.77 24.85
C PRO A 8 -5.26 4.74 23.71
N SER A 9 -4.34 4.81 22.76
CA SER A 9 -4.48 5.62 21.55
C SER A 9 -4.58 4.71 20.33
N MET A 10 -5.48 5.05 19.40
CA MET A 10 -5.58 4.40 18.10
C MET A 10 -5.33 5.44 17.01
N ILE A 11 -4.55 5.07 16.00
CA ILE A 11 -4.36 5.87 14.79
C ILE A 11 -5.18 5.22 13.68
N LEU A 12 -6.14 5.95 13.13
CA LEU A 12 -6.83 5.52 11.92
C LEU A 12 -5.96 5.84 10.70
N GLY A 13 -5.20 4.84 10.25
CA GLY A 13 -4.31 4.97 9.10
C GLY A 13 -5.09 4.90 7.78
N HIS A 14 -5.46 6.05 7.23
CA HIS A 14 -6.01 6.13 5.87
C HIS A 14 -4.91 5.79 4.85
N THR A 15 -5.02 4.63 4.22
CA THR A 15 -4.02 4.08 3.29
C THR A 15 -4.66 3.70 1.97
N VAL A 16 -3.82 3.48 0.95
CA VAL A 16 -4.21 2.89 -0.34
C VAL A 16 -3.60 1.50 -0.43
N LYS A 17 -4.42 0.47 -0.61
CA LYS A 17 -3.91 -0.90 -0.79
C LYS A 17 -3.15 -0.98 -2.10
N GLY A 18 -1.91 -1.47 -2.07
CA GLY A 18 -1.03 -1.51 -3.25
C GLY A 18 -0.42 -0.16 -3.62
N LYS A 19 -0.34 0.80 -2.67
CA LYS A 19 0.24 2.13 -2.90
C LYS A 19 1.63 2.04 -3.56
N GLY A 20 1.85 2.87 -4.57
CA GLY A 20 3.14 2.98 -5.27
C GLY A 20 3.20 2.23 -6.59
N VAL A 21 2.24 1.35 -6.87
CA VAL A 21 2.09 0.70 -8.17
C VAL A 21 0.69 0.97 -8.68
N SER A 22 0.56 1.83 -9.69
CA SER A 22 -0.69 2.40 -10.21
C SER A 22 -1.76 1.35 -10.53
N PHE A 23 -1.34 0.19 -11.03
CA PHE A 23 -2.23 -0.91 -11.37
C PHE A 23 -2.52 -1.87 -10.21
N PHE A 24 -1.81 -1.76 -9.08
CA PHE A 24 -2.13 -2.46 -7.83
C PHE A 24 -3.04 -1.64 -6.92
N GLU A 25 -3.02 -0.30 -7.04
CA GLU A 25 -3.79 0.60 -6.18
C GLU A 25 -5.30 0.28 -6.21
N ASN A 26 -5.86 0.06 -5.01
CA ASN A 26 -7.28 -0.23 -4.79
C ASN A 26 -7.81 -1.45 -5.58
N LYS A 27 -6.95 -2.43 -5.88
CA LYS A 27 -7.34 -3.65 -6.59
C LYS A 27 -7.35 -4.87 -5.67
N ASN A 28 -8.53 -5.40 -5.40
CA ASN A 28 -8.71 -6.59 -4.56
C ASN A 28 -7.99 -7.83 -5.10
N LYS A 29 -7.85 -7.96 -6.43
CA LYS A 29 -7.18 -9.11 -7.07
C LYS A 29 -5.73 -9.30 -6.61
N TYR A 30 -5.05 -8.25 -6.16
CA TYR A 30 -3.66 -8.31 -5.68
C TYR A 30 -3.54 -8.46 -4.15
N HIS A 31 -4.59 -8.89 -3.44
CA HIS A 31 -4.51 -9.07 -1.98
C HIS A 31 -3.48 -10.12 -1.54
N GLY A 32 -3.37 -11.21 -2.30
CA GLY A 32 -2.47 -12.32 -2.02
C GLY A 32 -2.01 -13.03 -3.28
N VAL A 33 -2.08 -12.34 -4.42
CA VAL A 33 -1.64 -12.84 -5.73
C VAL A 33 -0.28 -12.23 -6.00
N ALA A 34 0.71 -13.08 -6.27
CA ALA A 34 2.04 -12.64 -6.67
C ALA A 34 1.99 -12.01 -8.08
N PRO A 35 2.75 -10.92 -8.34
CA PRO A 35 2.90 -10.39 -9.69
C PRO A 35 3.51 -11.43 -10.63
N ASN A 36 3.05 -11.46 -11.88
CA ASN A 36 3.79 -12.18 -12.91
C ASN A 36 5.08 -11.42 -13.31
N LYS A 37 5.89 -12.00 -14.21
CA LYS A 37 7.18 -11.40 -14.61
C LYS A 37 7.05 -10.00 -15.20
N GLU A 38 6.08 -9.78 -16.08
CA GLU A 38 5.85 -8.48 -16.73
C GLU A 38 5.35 -7.44 -15.74
N GLU A 39 4.44 -7.85 -14.85
CA GLU A 39 3.92 -7.00 -13.77
C GLU A 39 5.02 -6.61 -12.78
N LEU A 40 5.93 -7.53 -12.45
CA LEU A 40 7.07 -7.28 -11.57
C LEU A 40 8.00 -6.21 -12.16
N GLU A 41 8.44 -6.40 -13.41
CA GLU A 41 9.33 -5.44 -14.09
C GLU A 41 8.69 -4.06 -14.19
N ARG A 42 7.38 -4.00 -14.51
CA ARG A 42 6.65 -2.73 -14.55
C ARG A 42 6.52 -2.08 -13.17
N ALA A 43 6.21 -2.87 -12.13
CA ALA A 43 6.06 -2.38 -10.78
C ALA A 43 7.37 -1.79 -10.23
N LEU A 44 8.51 -2.45 -10.51
CA LEU A 44 9.83 -1.96 -10.07
C LEU A 44 10.19 -0.61 -10.72
N LYS A 45 9.84 -0.42 -12.00
CA LYS A 45 9.98 0.87 -12.68
C LYS A 45 9.10 1.96 -12.06
N GLU A 46 7.84 1.65 -11.74
CA GLU A 46 6.93 2.61 -11.07
C GLU A 46 7.41 2.99 -9.66
N LEU A 47 8.23 2.14 -9.02
CA LEU A 47 8.82 2.39 -7.71
C LEU A 47 10.21 3.04 -7.75
N GLU A 48 10.76 3.36 -8.93
CA GLU A 48 12.13 3.87 -9.10
C GLU A 48 13.22 2.94 -8.52
N LEU A 49 12.95 1.63 -8.47
CA LEU A 49 13.87 0.61 -7.95
C LEU A 49 14.70 -0.08 -9.05
N GLN A 50 14.66 0.46 -10.28
CA GLN A 50 15.38 -0.02 -11.47
C GLN A 50 15.91 1.12 -12.32
#